data_AF-A0A7C2AI88-F1
#
_entry.id   AF-A0A7C2AI88-F1
#
_cell.length_a   1.000
_cell.length_b   1.000
_cell.length_c   1.000
_cell.angle_alpha   90.00
_cell.angle_beta   90.00
_cell.angle_gamma   90.00
#
_symmetry.space_group_name_H-M   'P 1'
#
loop_
_entity.id
_entity.type
_entity.pdbx_description
1 polymer ?
#
loop_
_entity_poly.entity_id
_entity_poly.type
_entity_poly.pdbx_seq_one_letter_code
_entity_poly.pdbx_strand_id
1 'polypeptide(L)'
;MASSDSTIRNVYRQVTGQEADDSVLRSARSVPDESLASFFSGGGADDFAADPQSDIEKIITAIKQSTLETSKFFEEQDRRAGEFEEKNPFLFDEALARASAEERFDPFYDAELGEFMTGITRQKERSTEDAEVLRKELTTQTEQFVGRAGRDIKEALESSREGFAGAGLFFSGKRLKREGDINIAGEEGTSDFLRRQKLKQREGDIGLTRGLEDISLRETTARRRVGAARETDILTDVAGQRKEELGKREFARQQFIGSPLSSGTSGINAFLGV
;
A
#
# COMPACT_ATOMS: atom_id res chain seq x y z
N MET A 1 21.26 19.91 -39.15
CA MET A 1 19.88 20.30 -38.79
C MET A 1 19.69 21.81 -38.53
N ALA A 2 20.66 22.56 -37.99
CA ALA A 2 20.48 24.01 -37.77
C ALA A 2 20.50 24.89 -39.04
N SER A 3 20.98 24.36 -40.18
CA SER A 3 21.13 25.11 -41.44
C SER A 3 19.82 25.26 -42.23
N SER A 4 18.82 24.40 -42.03
CA SER A 4 17.55 24.47 -42.75
C SER A 4 16.58 25.45 -42.09
N ASP A 5 16.50 25.46 -40.75
CA ASP A 5 15.63 26.38 -40.00
C ASP A 5 16.03 27.85 -40.19
N SER A 6 17.33 28.16 -40.19
CA SER A 6 17.80 29.53 -40.40
C SER A 6 17.50 30.02 -41.82
N THR A 7 17.59 29.12 -42.82
CA THR A 7 17.26 29.41 -44.21
C THR A 7 15.75 29.63 -44.38
N ILE A 8 14.91 28.78 -43.77
CA ILE A 8 13.45 28.92 -43.80
C ILE A 8 13.01 30.21 -43.09
N ARG A 9 13.61 30.53 -41.93
CA ARG A 9 13.34 31.81 -41.22
C ARG A 9 13.74 33.02 -42.05
N ASN A 10 14.92 32.99 -42.68
CA ASN A 10 15.39 34.12 -43.49
C ASN A 10 14.53 34.33 -44.74
N VAL A 11 14.10 33.26 -45.41
CA VAL A 11 13.19 33.34 -46.57
C VAL A 11 11.81 33.82 -46.13
N TYR A 12 11.23 33.26 -45.07
CA TYR A 12 9.95 33.71 -44.55
C TYR A 12 9.98 35.19 -44.14
N ARG A 13 11.06 35.63 -43.50
CA ARG A 13 11.29 37.02 -43.11
C ARG A 13 11.47 37.95 -44.31
N GLN A 14 12.23 37.55 -45.33
CA GLN A 14 12.38 38.34 -46.56
C GLN A 14 11.06 38.51 -47.31
N VAL A 15 10.19 37.49 -47.26
CA VAL A 15 8.94 37.45 -48.04
C VAL A 15 7.77 38.12 -47.30
N THR A 16 7.66 37.91 -45.98
CA THR A 16 6.51 38.38 -45.20
C THR A 16 6.80 39.59 -44.33
N GLY A 17 8.09 39.93 -44.12
CA GLY A 17 8.53 40.95 -43.18
C GLY A 17 8.41 40.55 -41.70
N GLN A 18 7.93 39.34 -41.40
CA GLN A 18 7.73 38.83 -40.03
C GLN A 18 8.67 37.65 -39.74
N GLU A 19 9.02 37.44 -38.46
CA GLU A 19 9.75 36.22 -38.08
C GLU A 19 8.81 35.01 -38.13
N ALA A 20 9.30 33.89 -38.65
CA ALA A 20 8.53 32.64 -38.68
C ALA A 20 8.45 32.07 -37.26
N ASP A 21 7.22 31.92 -36.76
CA ASP A 21 6.98 31.22 -35.50
C ASP A 21 7.20 29.70 -35.65
N ASP A 22 7.41 29.01 -34.52
CA ASP A 22 7.73 27.58 -34.48
C ASP A 22 6.66 26.69 -35.12
N SER A 23 5.41 27.16 -35.25
CA SER A 23 4.35 26.48 -35.99
C SER A 23 4.62 26.43 -37.50
N VAL A 24 5.13 27.52 -38.08
CA VAL A 24 5.52 27.64 -39.50
C VAL A 24 6.73 26.75 -39.81
N LEU A 25 7.67 26.66 -38.87
CA LEU A 25 8.84 25.79 -39.00
C LEU A 25 8.48 24.32 -38.93
N ARG A 26 7.49 23.95 -38.09
CA ARG A 26 6.97 22.57 -38.04
C ARG A 26 6.18 22.22 -39.31
N SER A 27 5.38 23.13 -39.85
CA SER A 27 4.66 22.89 -41.11
C SER A 27 5.61 22.78 -42.31
N ALA A 28 6.69 23.58 -42.34
CA ALA A 28 7.72 23.48 -43.39
C ALA A 28 8.47 22.12 -43.35
N ARG A 29 8.62 21.52 -42.16
CA ARG A 29 9.22 20.18 -42.00
C ARG A 29 8.30 19.03 -42.39
N SER A 30 6.99 19.24 -42.44
CA SER A 30 6.02 18.22 -42.92
C SER A 30 5.85 18.22 -44.43
N VAL A 31 6.45 19.17 -45.15
CA VAL A 31 6.48 19.16 -46.60
C VAL A 31 7.52 18.12 -47.05
N PRO A 32 7.15 17.11 -47.87
CA PRO A 32 8.06 16.05 -48.27
C PRO A 32 9.31 16.61 -48.96
N ASP A 33 10.48 16.09 -48.56
CA ASP A 33 11.82 16.54 -48.96
C ASP A 33 11.99 16.58 -50.48
N GLU A 34 11.21 15.82 -51.26
CA GLU A 34 11.21 15.84 -52.73
C GLU A 34 10.78 17.19 -53.34
N SER A 35 9.91 17.95 -52.66
CA SER A 35 9.46 19.28 -53.12
C SER A 35 10.45 20.40 -52.79
N LEU A 36 11.28 20.20 -51.76
CA LEU A 36 12.42 21.07 -51.45
C LEU A 36 13.67 20.62 -52.24
N ALA A 37 13.82 19.33 -52.52
CA ALA A 37 14.93 18.78 -53.30
C ALA A 37 14.78 19.02 -54.81
N SER A 38 13.57 19.18 -55.36
CA SER A 38 13.39 19.66 -56.73
C SER A 38 13.83 21.13 -56.89
N PHE A 39 13.80 21.91 -55.82
CA PHE A 39 14.31 23.29 -55.77
C PHE A 39 15.84 23.35 -55.67
N PHE A 40 16.48 22.36 -55.01
CA PHE A 40 17.94 22.35 -54.78
C PHE A 40 18.75 21.35 -55.63
N SER A 41 18.15 20.32 -56.24
CA SER A 41 18.86 19.28 -57.01
C SER A 41 18.59 19.27 -58.52
N GLY A 42 17.74 20.15 -59.04
CA GLY A 42 17.56 20.36 -60.48
C GLY A 42 18.67 21.21 -61.08
N GLY A 43 19.86 20.63 -61.24
CA GLY A 43 20.94 21.22 -62.04
C GLY A 43 20.56 21.28 -63.52
N GLY A 44 20.51 22.49 -64.06
CA GLY A 44 20.31 22.75 -65.49
C GLY A 44 20.09 24.25 -65.72
N ALA A 45 21.14 24.95 -66.14
CA ALA A 45 21.24 26.41 -66.10
C ALA A 45 20.45 27.18 -67.19
N ASP A 46 19.58 26.54 -67.98
CA ASP A 46 19.13 27.15 -69.24
C ASP A 46 17.61 27.22 -69.48
N ASP A 47 16.76 26.94 -68.47
CA ASP A 47 15.29 27.03 -68.66
C ASP A 47 14.56 27.74 -67.49
N PHE A 48 15.16 28.79 -66.93
CA PHE A 48 14.39 29.76 -66.13
C PHE A 48 13.51 30.59 -67.06
N ALA A 49 12.31 30.07 -67.32
CA ALA A 49 11.22 30.82 -67.91
C ALA A 49 10.92 32.08 -67.08
N ALA A 50 10.42 33.10 -67.78
CA ALA A 50 10.23 34.46 -67.31
C ALA A 50 9.49 34.57 -65.97
N ASP A 51 10.09 35.31 -65.04
CA ASP A 51 9.53 35.88 -63.82
C ASP A 51 9.64 35.07 -62.49
N PRO A 52 10.75 35.21 -61.74
CA PRO A 52 10.96 34.57 -60.45
C PRO A 52 9.99 35.03 -59.35
N GLN A 53 9.26 36.14 -59.55
CA GLN A 53 8.21 36.54 -58.61
C GLN A 53 6.98 35.61 -58.71
N SER A 54 6.67 35.10 -59.91
CA SER A 54 5.48 34.27 -60.13
C SER A 54 5.57 32.88 -59.48
N ASP A 55 6.77 32.30 -59.39
CA ASP A 55 6.98 31.00 -58.74
C ASP A 55 7.02 31.10 -57.21
N ILE A 56 7.53 32.22 -56.68
CA ILE A 56 7.44 32.54 -55.25
C ILE A 56 5.96 32.71 -54.83
N GLU A 57 5.14 33.38 -55.64
CA GLU A 57 3.71 33.54 -55.38
C GLU A 57 2.96 32.20 -55.39
N LYS A 58 3.27 31.26 -56.30
CA LYS A 58 2.70 29.91 -56.29
C LYS A 58 3.04 29.13 -55.02
N ILE A 59 4.28 29.23 -54.55
CA ILE A 59 4.73 28.58 -53.31
C ILE A 59 4.01 29.16 -52.08
N ILE A 60 3.93 30.49 -51.98
CA ILE A 60 3.20 31.16 -50.89
C ILE A 60 1.72 30.76 -50.90
N THR A 61 1.13 30.64 -52.09
CA THR A 61 -0.27 30.22 -52.24
C THR A 61 -0.48 28.77 -51.83
N ALA A 62 0.44 27.86 -52.20
CA ALA A 62 0.42 26.46 -51.77
C ALA A 62 0.59 26.30 -50.24
N ILE A 63 1.50 27.07 -49.63
CA ILE A 63 1.68 27.10 -48.16
C ILE A 63 0.41 27.62 -47.48
N LYS A 64 -0.17 28.72 -47.98
CA LYS A 64 -1.43 29.27 -47.44
C LYS A 64 -2.58 28.28 -47.55
N GLN A 65 -2.73 27.60 -48.69
CA GLN A 65 -3.74 26.57 -48.88
C GLN A 65 -3.53 25.39 -47.93
N SER A 66 -2.30 24.88 -47.81
CA SER A 66 -1.95 23.81 -46.87
C SER A 66 -2.24 24.20 -45.41
N THR A 67 -1.91 25.44 -44.99
CA THR A 67 -2.20 25.93 -43.64
C THR A 67 -3.71 26.07 -43.36
N LEU A 68 -4.50 26.39 -44.39
CA LEU A 68 -5.94 26.56 -44.28
C LEU A 68 -6.69 25.20 -44.32
N GLU A 69 -6.16 24.24 -45.06
CA GLU A 69 -6.66 22.86 -45.07
C GLU A 69 -6.36 22.15 -43.75
N THR A 70 -5.15 22.34 -43.21
CA THR A 70 -4.79 21.82 -41.88
C THR A 70 -5.61 22.47 -40.77
N SER A 71 -5.84 23.79 -40.81
CA SER A 71 -6.69 24.44 -39.80
C SER A 71 -8.14 23.92 -39.84
N LYS A 72 -8.73 23.78 -41.03
CA LYS A 72 -10.07 23.19 -41.20
C LYS A 72 -10.16 21.75 -40.71
N PHE A 73 -9.10 20.97 -40.94
CA PHE A 73 -9.02 19.59 -40.46
C PHE A 73 -9.03 19.52 -38.92
N PHE A 74 -8.26 20.37 -38.24
CA PHE A 74 -8.26 20.42 -36.78
C PHE A 74 -9.60 20.91 -36.22
N GLU A 75 -10.20 21.94 -36.82
CA GLU A 75 -11.54 22.41 -36.44
C GLU A 75 -12.60 21.30 -36.58
N GLU A 76 -12.52 20.49 -37.64
CA GLU A 76 -13.44 19.38 -37.83
C GLU A 76 -13.20 18.24 -36.82
N GLN A 77 -11.94 17.96 -36.47
CA GLN A 77 -11.60 17.01 -35.41
C GLN A 77 -12.11 17.47 -34.05
N ASP A 78 -11.92 18.75 -33.69
CA ASP A 78 -12.39 19.32 -32.43
C ASP A 78 -13.92 19.30 -32.35
N ARG A 79 -14.63 19.61 -33.46
CA ARG A 79 -16.09 19.49 -33.53
C ARG A 79 -16.55 18.05 -33.30
N ARG A 80 -15.93 17.07 -33.98
CA ARG A 80 -16.26 15.64 -33.79
C ARG A 80 -15.94 15.16 -32.38
N ALA A 81 -14.86 15.64 -31.78
CA ALA A 81 -14.51 15.35 -30.40
C ALA A 81 -15.58 15.88 -29.44
N GLY A 82 -16.03 17.13 -29.63
CA GLY A 82 -17.13 17.73 -28.85
C GLY A 82 -18.44 16.95 -28.99
N GLU A 83 -18.83 16.58 -30.21
CA GLU A 83 -20.03 15.76 -30.45
C GLU A 83 -19.94 14.37 -29.77
N PHE A 84 -18.75 13.76 -29.73
CA PHE A 84 -18.54 12.49 -29.05
C PHE A 84 -18.69 12.63 -27.54
N GLU A 85 -18.10 13.67 -26.94
CA GLU A 85 -18.15 13.93 -25.50
C GLU A 85 -19.57 14.24 -25.02
N GLU A 86 -20.35 14.99 -25.80
CA GLU A 86 -21.76 15.30 -25.50
C GLU A 86 -22.66 14.06 -25.58
N LYS A 87 -22.46 13.22 -26.60
CA LYS A 87 -23.27 12.00 -26.80
C LYS A 87 -22.86 10.85 -25.89
N ASN A 88 -21.59 10.82 -25.43
CA ASN A 88 -21.02 9.74 -24.63
C ASN A 88 -20.34 10.31 -23.36
N PRO A 89 -21.14 10.78 -22.38
CA PRO A 89 -20.59 11.16 -21.08
C PRO A 89 -19.94 9.95 -20.41
N PHE A 90 -18.78 10.16 -19.78
CA PHE A 90 -18.13 9.09 -19.03
C PHE A 90 -18.92 8.78 -17.77
N LEU A 91 -19.45 7.56 -17.68
CA LEU A 91 -20.16 7.03 -16.53
C LEU A 91 -19.40 5.79 -16.06
N PHE A 92 -18.78 5.87 -14.89
CA PHE A 92 -18.15 4.75 -14.23
C PHE A 92 -18.89 4.46 -12.94
N ASP A 93 -19.44 3.24 -12.84
CA ASP A 93 -20.13 2.80 -11.64
C ASP A 93 -19.11 2.31 -10.60
N GLU A 94 -18.63 3.27 -9.80
CA GLU A 94 -17.66 3.00 -8.73
C GLU A 94 -18.23 2.07 -7.66
N ALA A 95 -19.55 2.09 -7.42
CA ALA A 95 -20.18 1.23 -6.43
C ALA A 95 -20.20 -0.23 -6.90
N LEU A 96 -20.53 -0.47 -8.17
CA LEU A 96 -20.47 -1.80 -8.76
C LEU A 96 -19.03 -2.33 -8.82
N ALA A 97 -18.08 -1.48 -9.24
CA ALA A 97 -16.66 -1.84 -9.28
C ALA A 97 -16.16 -2.23 -7.88
N ARG A 98 -16.50 -1.44 -6.86
CA ARG A 98 -16.15 -1.72 -5.46
C ARG A 98 -16.78 -3.02 -4.97
N ALA A 99 -18.07 -3.24 -5.21
CA ALA A 99 -18.75 -4.49 -4.81
C ALA A 99 -18.09 -5.73 -5.45
N SER A 100 -17.70 -5.64 -6.72
CA SER A 100 -16.98 -6.72 -7.42
C SER A 100 -15.59 -6.98 -6.85
N ALA A 101 -14.91 -5.95 -6.35
CA ALA A 101 -13.60 -6.05 -5.72
C ALA A 101 -13.73 -6.65 -4.32
N GLU A 102 -14.73 -6.21 -3.55
CA GLU A 102 -15.07 -6.77 -2.23
C GLU A 102 -15.36 -8.28 -2.36
N GLU A 103 -16.22 -8.71 -3.30
CA GLU A 103 -16.50 -10.15 -3.50
C GLU A 103 -15.25 -10.99 -3.83
N ARG A 104 -14.25 -10.38 -4.48
CA ARG A 104 -12.99 -11.06 -4.83
C ARG A 104 -11.99 -11.10 -3.68
N PHE A 105 -11.85 -10.00 -2.94
CA PHE A 105 -10.80 -9.86 -1.92
C PHE A 105 -11.26 -10.27 -0.52
N ASP A 106 -12.55 -10.18 -0.20
CA ASP A 106 -13.10 -10.48 1.13
C ASP A 106 -12.77 -11.91 1.59
N PRO A 107 -12.96 -12.97 0.77
CA PRO A 107 -12.68 -14.33 1.21
C PRO A 107 -11.22 -14.55 1.60
N PHE A 108 -10.29 -13.88 0.91
CA PHE A 108 -8.85 -13.98 1.19
C PHE A 108 -8.52 -13.30 2.53
N TYR A 109 -8.96 -12.06 2.72
CA TYR A 109 -8.67 -11.30 3.92
C TYR A 109 -9.40 -11.83 5.16
N ASP A 110 -10.61 -12.38 4.99
CA ASP A 110 -11.34 -13.06 6.06
C ASP A 110 -10.64 -14.35 6.48
N ALA A 111 -10.09 -15.11 5.53
CA ALA A 111 -9.31 -16.31 5.84
C ALA A 111 -8.00 -15.96 6.58
N GLU A 112 -7.26 -14.95 6.09
CA GLU A 112 -6.02 -14.48 6.72
C GLU A 112 -6.29 -13.98 8.15
N LEU A 113 -7.33 -13.17 8.34
CA LEU A 113 -7.72 -12.68 9.66
C LEU A 113 -8.19 -13.83 10.54
N GLY A 114 -8.97 -14.77 10.01
CA GLY A 114 -9.47 -15.93 10.74
C GLY A 114 -8.35 -16.83 11.28
N GLU A 115 -7.34 -17.12 10.46
CA GLU A 115 -6.17 -17.89 10.88
C GLU A 115 -5.39 -17.18 12.00
N PHE A 116 -5.13 -15.88 11.82
CA PHE A 116 -4.45 -15.07 12.82
C PHE A 116 -5.23 -15.04 14.15
N MET A 117 -6.53 -14.81 14.09
CA MET A 117 -7.42 -14.78 15.26
C MET A 117 -7.47 -16.13 15.97
N THR A 118 -7.43 -17.24 15.24
CA THR A 118 -7.36 -18.59 15.81
C THR A 118 -6.07 -18.78 16.62
N GLY A 119 -4.94 -18.32 16.09
CA GLY A 119 -3.65 -18.33 16.80
C GLY A 119 -3.68 -17.49 18.09
N ILE A 120 -4.25 -16.29 18.01
CA ILE A 120 -4.43 -15.39 19.17
C ILE A 120 -5.31 -16.03 20.26
N THR A 121 -6.45 -16.61 19.88
CA THR A 121 -7.37 -17.27 20.82
C THR A 121 -6.69 -18.43 21.52
N ARG A 122 -6.00 -19.29 20.77
CA ARG A 122 -5.23 -20.40 21.34
C ARG A 122 -4.14 -19.94 22.31
N GLN A 123 -3.48 -18.82 22.01
CA GLN A 123 -2.47 -18.24 22.90
C GLN A 123 -3.09 -17.72 24.21
N LYS A 124 -4.25 -17.05 24.14
CA LYS A 124 -4.99 -16.58 25.32
C LYS A 124 -5.40 -17.76 26.21
N GLU A 125 -6.01 -18.79 25.62
CA GLU A 125 -6.46 -20.00 26.33
C GLU A 125 -5.31 -20.69 27.06
N ARG A 126 -4.18 -20.93 26.37
CA ARG A 126 -3.00 -21.52 26.99
C ARG A 126 -2.44 -20.68 28.13
N SER A 127 -2.39 -19.36 27.95
CA SER A 127 -1.88 -18.46 28.99
C SER A 127 -2.77 -18.49 30.24
N THR A 128 -4.09 -18.59 30.07
CA THR A 128 -5.01 -18.74 31.20
C THR A 128 -4.90 -20.12 31.86
N GLU A 129 -4.75 -21.19 31.07
CA GLU A 129 -4.56 -22.55 31.56
C GLU A 129 -3.26 -22.67 32.37
N ASP A 130 -2.15 -22.14 31.85
CA ASP A 130 -0.85 -22.12 32.54
C ASP A 130 -0.94 -21.37 33.88
N ALA A 131 -1.68 -20.26 33.92
CA ALA A 131 -1.89 -19.51 35.15
C ALA A 131 -2.75 -20.29 36.18
N GLU A 132 -3.75 -21.04 35.74
CA GLU A 132 -4.52 -21.91 36.62
C GLU A 132 -3.68 -23.07 37.17
N VAL A 133 -2.84 -23.68 36.32
CA VAL A 133 -1.90 -24.73 36.74
C VAL A 133 -0.93 -24.19 37.78
N LEU A 134 -0.34 -23.01 37.54
CA LEU A 134 0.52 -22.34 38.51
C LEU A 134 -0.21 -22.10 39.84
N ARG A 135 -1.43 -21.57 39.82
CA ARG A 135 -2.22 -21.35 41.03
C ARG A 135 -2.47 -22.65 41.79
N LYS A 136 -2.86 -23.73 41.11
CA LYS A 136 -3.04 -25.06 41.72
C LYS A 136 -1.75 -25.58 42.35
N GLU A 137 -0.61 -25.40 41.67
CA GLU A 137 0.68 -25.81 42.19
C GLU A 137 1.05 -25.03 43.46
N LEU A 138 0.92 -23.69 43.45
CA LEU A 138 1.23 -22.85 44.62
C LEU A 138 0.32 -23.17 45.81
N THR A 139 -0.97 -23.42 45.57
CA THR A 139 -1.91 -23.87 46.61
C THR A 139 -1.49 -25.22 47.19
N THR A 140 -1.17 -26.19 46.34
CA THR A 140 -0.72 -27.53 46.77
C THR A 140 0.57 -27.44 47.59
N GLN A 141 1.55 -26.65 47.14
CA GLN A 141 2.79 -26.41 47.88
C GLN A 141 2.51 -25.76 49.24
N THR A 142 1.54 -24.86 49.30
CA THR A 142 1.14 -24.19 50.54
C THR A 142 0.52 -25.15 51.55
N GLU A 143 -0.43 -25.98 51.11
CA GLU A 143 -1.05 -26.98 51.97
C GLU A 143 -0.03 -28.00 52.49
N GLN A 144 0.87 -28.48 51.61
CA GLN A 144 1.92 -29.41 51.99
C GLN A 144 2.89 -28.80 53.01
N PHE A 145 3.31 -27.56 52.79
CA PHE A 145 4.23 -26.87 53.70
C PHE A 145 3.57 -26.64 55.07
N VAL A 146 2.36 -26.07 55.11
CA VAL A 146 1.63 -25.82 56.36
C VAL A 146 1.37 -27.13 57.11
N GLY A 147 1.01 -28.21 56.41
CA GLY A 147 0.80 -29.52 57.00
C GLY A 147 2.09 -30.18 57.54
N ARG A 148 3.26 -29.92 56.94
CA ARG A 148 4.56 -30.35 57.48
C ARG A 148 4.97 -29.50 58.67
N ALA A 149 5.01 -28.18 58.51
CA ALA A 149 5.37 -27.25 59.58
C ALA A 149 4.52 -27.46 60.85
N GLY A 150 3.21 -27.68 60.70
CA GLY A 150 2.33 -27.96 61.83
C GLY A 150 2.63 -29.29 62.53
N ARG A 151 3.15 -30.30 61.83
CA ARG A 151 3.62 -31.55 62.45
C ARG A 151 4.95 -31.34 63.16
N ASP A 152 5.90 -30.67 62.50
CA ASP A 152 7.22 -30.39 63.07
C ASP A 152 7.12 -29.56 64.35
N ILE A 153 6.23 -28.57 64.40
CA ILE A 153 5.94 -27.77 65.61
C ILE A 153 5.38 -28.67 66.73
N LYS A 154 4.42 -29.54 66.42
CA LYS A 154 3.84 -30.46 67.43
C LYS A 154 4.88 -31.41 67.99
N GLU A 155 5.69 -32.02 67.12
CA GLU A 155 6.77 -32.91 67.53
C GLU A 155 7.81 -32.19 68.40
N ALA A 156 8.19 -30.96 68.01
CA ALA A 156 9.11 -30.14 68.81
C ALA A 156 8.53 -29.77 70.19
N LEU A 157 7.23 -29.48 70.28
CA LEU A 157 6.55 -29.22 71.54
C LEU A 157 6.49 -30.48 72.42
N GLU A 158 6.15 -31.64 71.86
CA GLU A 158 6.11 -32.92 72.57
C GLU A 158 7.50 -33.31 73.09
N SER A 159 8.51 -33.26 72.22
CA SER A 159 9.91 -33.50 72.59
C SER A 159 10.39 -32.55 73.69
N SER A 160 10.04 -31.25 73.59
CA SER A 160 10.33 -30.28 74.65
C SER A 160 9.65 -30.67 75.96
N ARG A 161 8.38 -31.07 75.93
CA ARG A 161 7.62 -31.47 77.14
C ARG A 161 8.20 -32.69 77.81
N GLU A 162 8.56 -33.71 77.03
CA GLU A 162 9.20 -34.93 77.53
C GLU A 162 10.55 -34.64 78.18
N GLY A 163 11.38 -33.81 77.54
CA GLY A 163 12.68 -33.40 78.10
C GLY A 163 12.55 -32.67 79.44
N PHE A 164 11.61 -31.73 79.56
CA PHE A 164 11.35 -31.05 80.82
C PHE A 164 10.67 -31.94 81.87
N ALA A 165 9.82 -32.89 81.46
CA ALA A 165 9.21 -33.87 82.35
C ALA A 165 10.27 -34.81 82.95
N GLY A 166 11.18 -35.35 82.13
CA GLY A 166 12.27 -36.21 82.57
C GLY A 166 13.25 -35.52 83.53
N ALA A 167 13.41 -34.20 83.41
CA ALA A 167 14.23 -33.39 84.31
C ALA A 167 13.49 -32.94 85.59
N GLY A 168 12.20 -33.30 85.78
CA GLY A 168 11.39 -32.85 86.92
C GLY A 168 11.00 -31.35 86.87
N LEU A 169 11.20 -30.70 85.73
CA LEU A 169 10.99 -29.26 85.51
C LEU A 169 9.71 -28.96 84.71
N PHE A 170 8.74 -29.88 84.71
CA PHE A 170 7.54 -29.79 83.89
C PHE A 170 6.74 -28.49 84.13
N PHE A 171 6.58 -28.05 85.38
CA PHE A 171 5.86 -26.81 85.68
C PHE A 171 6.75 -25.56 85.69
N SER A 172 8.00 -25.66 85.26
CA SER A 172 8.93 -24.52 85.28
C SER A 172 8.58 -23.47 84.23
N GLY A 173 8.80 -22.20 84.56
CA GLY A 173 8.71 -21.09 83.59
C GLY A 173 9.66 -21.24 82.40
N LYS A 174 10.77 -22.00 82.57
CA LYS A 174 11.70 -22.32 81.48
C LYS A 174 11.05 -23.17 80.39
N ARG A 175 10.20 -24.14 80.75
CA ARG A 175 9.41 -24.91 79.77
C ARG A 175 8.47 -24.01 78.99
N LEU A 176 7.69 -23.18 79.69
CA LEU A 176 6.72 -22.28 79.07
C LEU A 176 7.40 -21.32 78.08
N LYS A 177 8.56 -20.77 78.45
CA LYS A 177 9.34 -19.94 77.53
C LYS A 177 9.78 -20.72 76.31
N ARG A 178 10.31 -21.94 76.47
CA ARG A 178 10.77 -22.76 75.34
C ARG A 178 9.64 -23.14 74.39
N GLU A 179 8.46 -23.51 74.91
CA GLU A 179 7.27 -23.76 74.09
C GLU A 179 6.82 -22.49 73.36
N GLY A 180 6.86 -21.33 74.03
CA GLY A 180 6.60 -20.03 73.40
C GLY A 180 7.57 -19.74 72.26
N ASP A 181 8.88 -19.92 72.48
CA ASP A 181 9.91 -19.73 71.46
C ASP A 181 9.71 -20.65 70.25
N ILE A 182 9.31 -21.92 70.46
CA ILE A 182 9.01 -22.88 69.38
C ILE A 182 7.80 -22.41 68.56
N ASN A 183 6.73 -21.96 69.22
CA ASN A 183 5.53 -21.47 68.53
C ASN A 183 5.83 -20.21 67.71
N ILE A 184 6.54 -19.23 68.29
CA ILE A 184 6.92 -17.99 67.60
C ILE A 184 7.76 -18.31 66.36
N ALA A 185 8.79 -19.15 66.49
CA ALA A 185 9.64 -19.53 65.36
C ALA A 185 8.85 -20.26 64.26
N GLY A 186 7.89 -21.11 64.64
CA GLY A 186 7.00 -21.80 63.69
C GLY A 186 6.05 -20.85 62.96
N GLU A 187 5.44 -19.90 63.68
CA GLU A 187 4.57 -18.87 63.11
C GLU A 187 5.33 -17.93 62.18
N GLU A 188 6.53 -17.50 62.55
CA GLU A 188 7.40 -16.68 61.69
C GLU A 188 7.76 -17.42 60.40
N GLY A 189 8.21 -18.69 60.49
CA GLY A 189 8.56 -19.49 59.34
C GLY A 189 7.40 -19.74 58.38
N THR A 190 6.20 -19.99 58.92
CA THR A 190 4.98 -20.16 58.12
C THR A 190 4.52 -18.85 57.49
N SER A 191 4.53 -17.74 58.23
CA SER A 191 4.22 -16.41 57.71
C SER A 191 5.16 -16.01 56.56
N ASP A 192 6.46 -16.25 56.71
CA ASP A 192 7.48 -15.96 55.71
C ASP A 192 7.31 -16.76 54.43
N PHE A 193 6.97 -18.04 54.56
CA PHE A 193 6.66 -18.89 53.43
C PHE A 193 5.40 -18.40 52.69
N LEU A 194 4.31 -18.15 53.42
CA LEU A 194 3.04 -17.66 52.86
C LEU A 194 3.21 -16.32 52.14
N ARG A 195 4.02 -15.42 52.71
CA ARG A 195 4.38 -14.14 52.08
C ARG A 195 5.11 -14.35 50.75
N ARG A 196 6.09 -15.26 50.70
CA ARG A 196 6.80 -15.60 49.45
C ARG A 196 5.87 -16.22 48.41
N GLN A 197 4.96 -17.10 48.81
CA GLN A 197 3.97 -17.69 47.90
C GLN A 197 3.02 -16.64 47.31
N LYS A 198 2.53 -15.69 48.13
CA LYS A 198 1.71 -14.57 47.66
C LYS A 198 2.45 -13.69 46.65
N LEU A 199 3.74 -13.44 46.86
CA LEU A 199 4.55 -12.68 45.90
C LEU A 199 4.67 -13.41 44.55
N LYS A 200 4.97 -14.72 44.57
CA LYS A 200 5.01 -15.54 43.35
C LYS A 200 3.68 -15.55 42.61
N GLN A 201 2.56 -15.70 43.32
CA GLN A 201 1.23 -15.64 42.74
C GLN A 201 0.98 -14.28 42.07
N ARG A 202 1.30 -13.18 42.77
CA ARG A 202 1.16 -11.82 42.24
C ARG A 202 2.03 -11.59 40.99
N GLU A 203 3.26 -12.08 40.99
CA GLU A 203 4.15 -12.00 39.82
C GLU A 203 3.56 -12.74 38.62
N GLY A 204 3.04 -13.95 38.83
CA GLY A 204 2.31 -14.71 37.81
C GLY A 204 1.09 -13.97 37.27
N ASP A 205 0.26 -13.40 38.15
CA ASP A 205 -0.95 -12.66 37.78
C ASP A 205 -0.61 -11.38 36.98
N ILE A 206 0.44 -10.64 37.37
CA ILE A 206 0.93 -9.47 36.63
C ILE A 206 1.46 -9.90 35.25
N GLY A 207 2.22 -11.00 35.19
CA GLY A 207 2.74 -11.56 33.95
C GLY A 207 1.62 -11.94 32.98
N LEU A 208 0.58 -12.63 33.48
CA LEU A 208 -0.61 -12.97 32.71
C LEU A 208 -1.32 -11.71 32.20
N THR A 209 -1.58 -10.74 33.07
CA THR A 209 -2.30 -9.52 32.71
C THR A 209 -1.59 -8.76 31.59
N ARG A 210 -0.28 -8.53 31.74
CA ARG A 210 0.55 -7.88 30.70
C ARG A 210 0.58 -8.69 29.41
N GLY A 211 0.71 -10.02 29.51
CA GLY A 211 0.67 -10.90 28.35
C GLY A 211 -0.65 -10.79 27.59
N LEU A 212 -1.78 -10.75 28.29
CA LEU A 212 -3.11 -10.59 27.67
C LEU A 212 -3.30 -9.19 27.05
N GLU A 213 -2.78 -8.14 27.69
CA GLU A 213 -2.77 -6.77 27.13
C GLU A 213 -1.97 -6.72 25.82
N ASP A 214 -0.77 -7.30 25.80
CA ASP A 214 0.07 -7.36 24.60
C ASP A 214 -0.60 -8.16 23.47
N ILE A 215 -1.26 -9.26 23.80
CA ILE A 215 -2.03 -10.06 22.84
C ILE A 215 -3.21 -9.23 22.28
N SER A 216 -3.91 -8.47 23.11
CA SER A 216 -5.00 -7.58 22.69
C SER A 216 -4.48 -6.46 21.76
N LEU A 217 -3.31 -5.90 22.05
CA LEU A 217 -2.67 -4.91 21.18
C LEU A 217 -2.28 -5.50 19.82
N ARG A 218 -1.77 -6.75 19.81
CA ARG A 218 -1.46 -7.46 18.56
C ARG A 218 -2.72 -7.72 17.74
N GLU A 219 -3.81 -8.12 18.39
CA GLU A 219 -5.12 -8.34 17.77
C GLU A 219 -5.63 -7.07 17.06
N THR A 220 -5.70 -5.95 17.80
CA THR A 220 -6.17 -4.67 17.26
C THR A 220 -5.27 -4.17 16.12
N THR A 221 -3.95 -4.32 16.26
CA THR A 221 -2.99 -3.94 15.21
C THR A 221 -3.14 -4.78 13.95
N ALA A 222 -3.35 -6.09 14.10
CA ALA A 222 -3.53 -7.00 12.96
C ALA A 222 -4.83 -6.71 12.22
N ARG A 223 -5.96 -6.56 12.93
CA ARG A 223 -7.26 -6.17 12.33
C ARG A 223 -7.12 -4.88 11.53
N ARG A 224 -6.44 -3.87 12.08
CA ARG A 224 -6.20 -2.61 11.38
C ARG A 224 -5.33 -2.79 10.14
N ARG A 225 -4.27 -3.59 10.22
CA ARG A 225 -3.37 -3.84 9.08
C ARG A 225 -4.07 -4.57 7.95
N VAL A 226 -4.80 -5.63 8.27
CA VAL A 226 -5.59 -6.40 7.30
C VAL A 226 -6.67 -5.52 6.67
N GLY A 227 -7.41 -4.75 7.48
CA GLY A 227 -8.41 -3.81 6.96
C GLY A 227 -7.83 -2.72 6.05
N ALA A 228 -6.65 -2.19 6.38
CA ALA A 228 -5.97 -1.21 5.55
C ALA A 228 -5.44 -1.81 4.23
N ALA A 229 -4.91 -3.02 4.27
CA ALA A 229 -4.46 -3.76 3.09
C ALA A 229 -5.65 -4.06 2.17
N ARG A 230 -6.74 -4.62 2.72
CA ARG A 230 -8.00 -4.86 2.02
C ARG A 230 -8.52 -3.61 1.30
N GLU A 231 -8.62 -2.49 2.02
CA GLU A 231 -9.10 -1.24 1.41
C GLU A 231 -8.16 -0.74 0.31
N THR A 232 -6.84 -0.87 0.50
CA THR A 232 -5.86 -0.45 -0.51
C THR A 232 -5.98 -1.29 -1.79
N ASP A 233 -6.18 -2.60 -1.67
CA ASP A 233 -6.34 -3.50 -2.81
C ASP A 233 -7.65 -3.24 -3.55
N ILE A 234 -8.76 -3.04 -2.83
CA ILE A 234 -10.05 -2.65 -3.41
C ILE A 234 -9.91 -1.34 -4.18
N LEU A 235 -9.30 -0.31 -3.58
CA LEU A 235 -9.12 0.99 -4.24
C LEU A 235 -8.21 0.88 -5.46
N THR A 236 -7.17 0.05 -5.40
CA THR A 236 -6.24 -0.17 -6.52
C THR A 236 -6.95 -0.87 -7.67
N ASP A 237 -7.77 -1.88 -7.39
CA ASP A 237 -8.55 -2.59 -8.41
C ASP A 237 -9.62 -1.70 -9.03
N VAL A 238 -10.37 -0.93 -8.23
CA VAL A 238 -11.35 0.06 -8.72
C VAL A 238 -10.66 1.11 -9.61
N ALA A 239 -9.50 1.62 -9.20
CA ALA A 239 -8.72 2.55 -10.02
C ALA A 239 -8.23 1.91 -11.33
N GLY A 240 -7.86 0.63 -11.30
CA GLY A 240 -7.52 -0.17 -12.47
C GLY A 240 -8.68 -0.27 -13.45
N GLN A 241 -9.86 -0.70 -12.97
CA GLN A 241 -11.09 -0.79 -13.78
C GLN A 241 -11.47 0.57 -14.39
N ARG A 242 -11.40 1.64 -13.60
CA ARG A 242 -11.67 3.00 -14.09
C ARG A 242 -10.71 3.40 -15.22
N LYS A 243 -9.43 3.05 -15.11
CA LYS A 243 -8.42 3.32 -16.13
C LYS A 243 -8.70 2.51 -17.41
N GLU A 244 -9.12 1.26 -17.28
CA GLU A 244 -9.49 0.43 -18.43
C GLU A 244 -10.72 0.98 -19.16
N GLU A 245 -11.75 1.41 -18.43
CA GLU A 245 -12.94 2.05 -19.01
C GLU A 245 -12.61 3.39 -19.68
N LEU A 246 -11.74 4.20 -19.09
CA LEU A 246 -11.21 5.40 -19.74
C LEU A 246 -10.45 5.05 -21.02
N GLY A 247 -9.61 4.02 -21.00
CA GLY A 247 -8.89 3.55 -22.19
C GLY A 247 -9.82 3.10 -23.32
N LYS A 248 -10.89 2.35 -22.99
CA LYS A 248 -11.93 1.97 -23.95
C LYS A 248 -12.63 3.19 -24.53
N ARG A 249 -12.97 4.18 -23.70
CA ARG A 249 -13.58 5.44 -24.13
C ARG A 249 -12.65 6.24 -25.03
N GLU A 250 -11.38 6.39 -24.67
CA GLU A 250 -10.38 7.11 -25.46
C GLU A 250 -10.16 6.43 -26.81
N PHE A 251 -10.11 5.10 -26.83
CA PHE A 251 -10.04 4.33 -28.07
C PHE A 251 -11.27 4.55 -28.96
N ALA A 252 -12.48 4.47 -28.39
CA ALA A 252 -13.72 4.77 -29.11
C ALA A 252 -13.76 6.23 -29.62
N ARG A 253 -13.27 7.18 -28.82
CA ARG A 253 -13.13 8.59 -29.21
C ARG A 253 -12.19 8.74 -30.41
N GLN A 254 -11.03 8.09 -30.39
CA GLN A 254 -10.07 8.12 -31.51
C GLN A 254 -10.65 7.49 -32.78
N GLN A 255 -11.40 6.39 -32.66
CA GLN A 255 -12.10 5.79 -33.79
C GLN A 255 -13.18 6.71 -34.37
N PHE A 256 -13.93 7.42 -33.52
CA PHE A 256 -14.99 8.34 -33.93
C PHE A 256 -14.47 9.61 -34.59
N ILE A 257 -13.41 10.22 -34.02
CA ILE A 257 -12.76 11.41 -34.60
C ILE A 257 -12.07 11.05 -35.94
N GLY A 258 -11.56 9.81 -36.03
CA GLY A 258 -10.75 9.32 -37.15
C GLY A 258 -9.27 9.60 -36.90
N SER A 259 -8.41 8.58 -37.06
CA SER A 259 -6.97 8.74 -36.86
C SER A 259 -6.39 9.81 -37.79
N PRO A 260 -5.55 10.75 -37.30
CA PRO A 260 -4.89 11.74 -38.14
C PRO A 260 -3.79 11.19 -39.08
N LEU A 261 -3.66 9.86 -39.26
CA LEU A 261 -2.59 9.25 -40.06
C LEU A 261 -3.08 8.01 -40.82
N SER A 262 -3.76 8.22 -41.94
CA SER A 262 -3.68 7.28 -43.09
C SER A 262 -3.82 7.96 -44.46
N SER A 263 -4.12 9.27 -44.51
CA SER A 263 -4.19 10.01 -45.78
C SER A 263 -2.84 10.54 -46.29
N GLY A 264 -1.73 10.29 -45.58
CA GLY A 264 -0.41 10.83 -45.94
C GLY A 264 0.57 9.86 -46.65
N THR A 265 0.25 8.58 -46.80
CA THR A 265 1.18 7.56 -47.33
C THR A 265 0.56 6.65 -48.38
N SER A 266 -0.35 7.16 -49.21
CA SER A 266 -0.75 6.48 -50.45
C SER A 266 0.16 6.81 -51.66
N GLY A 267 1.28 7.51 -51.45
CA GLY A 267 2.17 7.96 -52.53
C GLY A 267 3.50 7.21 -52.72
N ILE A 268 3.93 6.33 -51.79
CA ILE A 268 5.32 5.83 -51.81
C ILE A 268 5.45 4.37 -52.29
N ASN A 269 4.37 3.60 -52.41
CA ASN A 269 4.44 2.21 -52.90
C ASN A 269 4.40 2.04 -54.44
N ALA A 270 4.67 3.10 -55.21
CA ALA A 270 4.76 3.02 -56.68
C ALA A 270 6.20 2.98 -57.23
N PHE A 271 7.25 2.85 -56.40
CA PHE A 271 8.64 2.88 -56.88
C PHE A 271 9.55 1.75 -56.35
N LEU A 272 8.98 0.59 -56.02
CA LEU A 272 9.75 -0.65 -55.90
C LEU A 272 8.99 -1.78 -56.62
N GLY A 273 8.86 -1.62 -57.92
CA GLY A 273 8.54 -2.68 -58.87
C GLY A 273 9.57 -2.65 -59.98
N VAL A 274 10.44 -3.67 -60.00
CA VAL A 274 11.63 -3.93 -60.85
C VAL A 274 12.95 -3.40 -60.29
#